data_AF-A0A1I0XH23-F1
#
_entry.id   AF-A0A1I0XH23-F1
#
_cell.length_a   1.000
_cell.length_b   1.000
_cell.length_c   1.000
_cell.angle_alpha   90.00
_cell.angle_beta   90.00
_cell.angle_gamma   90.00
#
_symmetry.space_group_name_H-M   'P 1'
#
loop_
_entity.id
_entity.type
_entity.pdbx_description
1 polymer ?
#
loop_
_entity_poly.entity_id
_entity_poly.type
_entity_poly.pdbx_seq_one_letter_code
_entity_poly.pdbx_strand_id
1 'polypeptide(L)' 'MENFKDSYSIANIGEKEKETIKKCEEIMKEETGKNFVMIAWEKATK' A
#
# COMPACT_ATOMS: atom_id res chain seq x y z
N MET A 1 11.84 -14.95 -23.98
CA MET A 1 10.96 -14.43 -22.90
C MET A 1 11.87 -13.73 -21.91
N GLU A 2 11.73 -12.41 -21.79
CA GLU A 2 12.48 -11.65 -20.78
C GLU A 2 12.03 -12.11 -19.38
N ASN A 3 13.00 -12.41 -18.52
CA ASN A 3 12.76 -12.81 -17.14
C ASN A 3 12.25 -11.60 -16.36
N PHE A 4 10.94 -11.51 -16.12
CA PHE A 4 10.37 -10.59 -15.12
C PHE A 4 10.85 -11.01 -13.73
N LYS A 5 12.03 -10.52 -13.32
CA LYS A 5 12.62 -10.75 -12.00
C LYS A 5 12.48 -9.52 -11.11
N ASP A 6 11.37 -8.81 -11.26
CA ASP A 6 10.93 -7.80 -10.32
C ASP A 6 10.10 -8.49 -9.23
N SER A 7 10.77 -9.03 -8.22
CA SER A 7 10.08 -9.65 -7.08
C SER A 7 9.32 -8.55 -6.32
N TYR A 8 8.01 -8.67 -6.20
CA TYR A 8 7.21 -7.81 -5.33
C TYR A 8 6.97 -8.52 -4.00
N SER A 9 6.97 -7.77 -2.89
CA SER A 9 6.64 -8.28 -1.56
C SER A 9 5.64 -7.36 -0.87
N ILE A 10 4.97 -7.87 0.16
CA ILE A 10 4.24 -7.02 1.10
C ILE A 10 5.25 -6.02 1.67
N ALA A 11 4.91 -4.73 1.60
CA ALA A 11 5.81 -3.68 2.06
C ALA A 11 6.04 -3.79 3.57
N ASN A 12 7.31 -3.73 3.99
CA ASN A 12 7.63 -3.58 5.40
C ASN A 12 7.40 -2.11 5.82
N ILE A 13 6.21 -1.82 6.34
CA ILE A 13 5.79 -0.46 6.72
C ILE A 13 6.05 -0.14 8.19
N GLY A 14 6.61 1.04 8.45
CA GLY A 14 6.77 1.61 9.78
C GLY A 14 5.51 2.33 10.26
N GLU A 15 5.58 2.90 11.47
CA GLU A 15 4.43 3.57 12.10
C GLU A 15 3.94 4.78 11.30
N LYS A 16 4.84 5.57 10.73
CA LYS A 16 4.48 6.74 9.92
C LYS A 16 3.73 6.34 8.64
N GLU A 17 4.15 5.28 7.96
CA GLU A 17 3.41 4.78 6.79
C GLU A 17 2.04 4.25 7.19
N LYS A 18 1.93 3.53 8.32
CA LYS A 18 0.63 3.06 8.84
C LYS A 18 -0.34 4.20 9.12
N GLU A 19 0.11 5.26 9.79
CA GLU A 19 -0.70 6.46 10.05
C GLU A 19 -1.17 7.11 8.74
N THR A 20 -0.27 7.20 7.76
CA THR A 20 -0.57 7.77 6.45
C THR A 20 -1.61 6.94 5.71
N ILE A 21 -1.46 5.60 5.70
CA ILE A 21 -2.42 4.68 5.08
C ILE A 21 -3.81 4.84 5.71
N LYS A 22 -3.90 4.84 7.04
CA LYS A 22 -5.17 5.04 7.76
C LYS A 22 -5.84 6.35 7.40
N LYS A 23 -5.07 7.45 7.38
CA LYS A 23 -5.59 8.75 6.98
C LYS A 23 -6.16 8.72 5.55
N CYS A 24 -5.49 8.04 4.63
CA CYS A 24 -6.01 7.88 3.27
C CYS A 24 -7.29 7.04 3.23
N GLU A 25 -7.37 5.95 3.99
CA GLU A 25 -8.59 5.13 4.09
C GLU A 25 -9.78 5.93 4.66
N GLU A 26 -9.52 6.77 5.67
CA GLU A 26 -10.53 7.67 6.26
C GLU A 26 -11.03 8.70 5.25
N ILE A 27 -10.14 9.40 4.54
CA ILE A 27 -10.51 10.36 3.49
C ILE A 27 -11.36 9.67 2.42
N MET A 28 -10.97 8.48 1.97
CA MET A 28 -11.75 7.74 0.97
C MET A 28 -13.15 7.39 1.47
N LYS A 29 -13.28 7.06 2.76
CA LYS A 29 -14.58 6.80 3.37
C LYS A 29 -15.44 8.05 3.45
N GLU A 30 -14.87 9.18 3.82
CA GLU A 30 -15.58 10.47 3.90
C GLU A 30 -16.11 10.91 2.52
N GLU A 31 -15.28 10.79 1.48
CA GLU A 31 -15.62 11.22 0.12
C GLU A 31 -16.61 10.27 -0.59
N THR A 32 -16.57 8.98 -0.28
CA THR A 32 -17.31 7.96 -1.06
C THR A 32 -18.39 7.23 -0.27
N GLY A 33 -18.40 7.33 1.05
CA GLY A 33 -19.25 6.55 1.96
C GLY A 33 -18.88 5.06 2.06
N LYS A 34 -17.79 4.61 1.43
CA LYS A 34 -17.40 3.20 1.37
C LYS A 34 -16.12 2.95 2.17
N ASN A 35 -16.01 1.79 2.79
CA ASN A 35 -14.76 1.38 3.46
C ASN A 35 -13.80 0.80 2.41
N PHE A 36 -12.66 1.44 2.23
CA PHE A 36 -11.56 0.95 1.41
C PHE A 36 -10.50 0.31 2.30
N VAL A 37 -9.81 -0.69 1.77
CA VAL A 37 -8.63 -1.30 2.39
C VAL A 37 -7.45 -1.09 1.47
N MET A 38 -6.35 -0.58 2.00
CA MET A 38 -5.13 -0.33 1.25
C MET A 38 -4.12 -1.45 1.50
N ILE A 39 -3.59 -2.06 0.44
CA ILE A 39 -2.56 -3.09 0.51
C ILE A 39 -1.26 -2.51 -0.04
N ALA A 40 -0.25 -2.35 0.82
CA ALA A 40 1.05 -1.84 0.44
C ALA A 40 1.96 -2.95 -0.09
N TRP A 41 2.43 -2.80 -1.33
CA TRP A 41 3.43 -3.65 -1.96
C TRP A 41 4.68 -2.84 -2.25
N GLU A 42 5.85 -3.43 -2.01
CA GLU A 42 7.13 -2.87 -2.40
C GLU A 42 7.78 -3.73 -3.47
N LYS A 43 8.51 -3.07 -4.37
CA LYS A 43 9.40 -3.77 -5.28
C LYS A 43 10.66 -4.12 -4.50
N ALA A 44 11.07 -5.39 -4.54
CA ALA A 44 12.36 -5.79 -3.99
C ALA A 44 13.46 -5.10 -4.81
N THR A 45 13.97 -3.99 -4.30
CA THR A 45 15.19 -3.37 -4.82
C THR A 45 16.36 -4.32 -4.58
N LYS A 46 17.09 -4.63 -5.65
CA LYS A 46 18.42 -5.25 -5.56
C LYS A 46 19.42 -4.28 -4.93
#